data_AF-A0A947CBX9-F1
#
_entry.id   AF-A0A947CBX9-F1
#
_cell.length_a   1.000
_cell.length_b   1.000
_cell.length_c   1.000
_cell.angle_alpha   90.00
_cell.angle_beta   90.00
_cell.angle_gamma   90.00
#
_symmetry.space_group_name_H-M   'P 1'
#
loop_
_entity.id
_entity.type
_entity.pdbx_description
1 polymer ?
#
loop_
_entity_poly.entity_id
_entity_poly.type
_entity_poly.pdbx_seq_one_letter_code
_entity_poly.pdbx_strand_id
1 'polypeptide(L)'
;VTCGPHCPGNRIPLTPYEVARIARGLGVPTGEVIRRYVRDGSGVLEVGDDGNCVFHRTDGCELDTERPMSCRNFADPLDGAGRFVERARQYRAILRAWRATREAEASAGPDSFLSAGELRRHAAPELGMWILDVDSMVAERCQARGMPIPRDLEDRIDIHLEVLRSALEG
;
A
#
# COMPACT_ATOMS: atom_id res chain seq x y z
N VAL A 1 9.59 20.47 -7.28
CA VAL A 1 10.81 20.07 -6.50
C VAL A 1 11.73 19.16 -7.33
N THR A 2 13.06 19.27 -7.23
CA THR A 2 14.03 18.41 -7.97
C THR A 2 14.17 17.02 -7.35
N CYS A 3 14.59 16.02 -8.14
CA CYS A 3 15.02 14.72 -7.59
C CYS A 3 16.42 14.85 -6.97
N GLY A 4 16.61 14.22 -5.80
CA GLY A 4 17.92 14.22 -5.12
C GLY A 4 18.95 13.33 -5.83
N PRO A 5 20.26 13.52 -5.60
CA PRO A 5 21.33 12.75 -6.25
C PRO A 5 21.29 11.25 -5.96
N HIS A 6 20.53 10.81 -4.95
CA HIS A 6 20.30 9.41 -4.62
C HIS A 6 19.06 8.81 -5.31
N CYS A 7 18.41 9.49 -6.26
CA CYS A 7 17.24 8.95 -6.95
C CYS A 7 17.55 7.78 -7.92
N PRO A 8 18.63 7.81 -8.73
CA PRO A 8 18.92 6.73 -9.68
C PRO A 8 19.25 5.41 -8.97
N GLY A 9 18.73 4.30 -9.49
CA GLY A 9 19.00 2.94 -9.00
C GLY A 9 18.37 2.56 -7.66
N ASN A 10 17.62 3.47 -7.02
CA ASN A 10 17.11 3.25 -5.67
C ASN A 10 15.79 2.44 -5.68
N ARG A 11 15.69 1.41 -4.82
CA ARG A 11 14.44 0.66 -4.63
C ARG A 11 13.47 1.46 -3.75
N ILE A 12 12.33 1.84 -4.31
CA ILE A 12 11.28 2.59 -3.62
C ILE A 12 10.09 1.64 -3.36
N PRO A 13 10.02 0.96 -2.20
CA PRO A 13 8.85 0.18 -1.82
C PRO A 13 7.68 1.12 -1.51
N LEU A 14 6.48 0.76 -1.94
CA LEU A 14 5.26 1.54 -1.72
C LEU A 14 4.35 0.85 -0.68
N THR A 15 3.84 1.64 0.25
CA THR A 15 2.68 1.27 1.08
C THR A 15 1.36 1.53 0.31
N PRO A 16 0.22 0.96 0.73
CA PRO A 16 -1.08 1.28 0.12
C PRO A 16 -1.42 2.77 0.18
N TYR A 17 -0.99 3.45 1.25
CA TYR A 17 -1.12 4.91 1.37
C TYR A 17 -0.36 5.66 0.27
N GLU A 18 0.85 5.20 -0.09
CA GLU A 18 1.65 5.79 -1.16
C GLU A 18 1.04 5.53 -2.54
N VAL A 19 0.54 4.32 -2.79
CA VAL A 19 -0.19 3.99 -4.02
C VAL A 19 -1.44 4.87 -4.15
N ALA A 20 -2.22 5.05 -3.07
CA ALA A 20 -3.42 5.89 -3.08
C ALA A 20 -3.12 7.40 -3.21
N ARG A 21 -1.97 7.89 -2.71
CA ARG A 21 -1.51 9.26 -2.94
C ARG A 21 -1.05 9.49 -4.40
N ILE A 22 -0.32 8.54 -4.98
CA ILE A 22 0.05 8.57 -6.40
C ILE A 22 -1.20 8.55 -7.28
N ALA A 23 -2.17 7.67 -6.96
CA ALA A 23 -3.46 7.57 -7.63
C ALA A 23 -4.21 8.92 -7.63
N ARG A 24 -4.28 9.58 -6.45
CA ARG A 24 -4.84 10.93 -6.31
C ARG A 24 -4.12 11.98 -7.18
N GLY A 25 -2.79 11.98 -7.18
CA GLY A 25 -1.99 12.95 -7.95
C GLY A 25 -2.13 12.78 -9.46
N LEU A 26 -2.25 11.55 -9.94
CA LEU A 26 -2.42 11.21 -11.35
C LEU A 26 -3.88 11.22 -11.82
N GLY A 27 -4.85 11.32 -10.91
CA GLY A 27 -6.28 11.27 -11.24
C GLY A 27 -6.79 9.91 -11.71
N VAL A 28 -6.14 8.81 -11.30
CA VAL A 28 -6.47 7.43 -11.70
C VAL A 28 -6.75 6.54 -10.47
N PRO A 29 -7.43 5.38 -10.61
CA PRO A 29 -7.63 4.44 -9.49
C PRO A 29 -6.33 3.76 -9.05
N THR A 30 -6.29 3.24 -7.81
CA THR A 30 -5.11 2.53 -7.28
C THR A 30 -4.68 1.30 -8.10
N GLY A 31 -5.63 0.49 -8.59
CA GLY A 31 -5.35 -0.64 -9.48
C GLY A 31 -4.60 -0.23 -10.77
N GLU A 32 -4.85 0.97 -11.28
CA GLU A 32 -4.17 1.49 -12.47
C GLU A 32 -2.74 1.96 -12.15
N VAL A 33 -2.51 2.51 -10.95
CA VAL A 33 -1.15 2.82 -10.47
C VAL A 33 -0.32 1.54 -10.34
N ILE A 34 -0.92 0.51 -9.74
CA ILE A 34 -0.28 -0.80 -9.57
C ILE A 34 0.13 -1.36 -10.93
N ARG A 35 -0.82 -1.46 -11.86
CA ARG A 35 -0.62 -2.05 -13.19
C ARG A 35 0.40 -1.31 -14.07
N ARG A 36 0.59 0.00 -13.88
CA ARG A 36 1.47 0.83 -14.73
C ARG A 36 2.83 1.14 -14.12
N TYR A 37 2.91 1.25 -12.79
CA TYR A 37 4.05 1.88 -12.12
C TYR A 37 4.60 1.05 -10.96
N VAL A 38 4.00 -0.09 -10.62
CA VAL A 38 4.49 -1.00 -9.58
C VAL A 38 4.97 -2.29 -10.24
N ARG A 39 6.21 -2.68 -9.94
CA ARG A 39 6.81 -3.89 -10.48
C ARG A 39 6.05 -5.12 -10.02
N ASP A 40 5.71 -5.98 -10.98
CA ASP A 40 4.92 -7.21 -10.80
C ASP A 40 5.33 -7.99 -9.54
N GLY A 41 4.33 -8.32 -8.72
CA GLY A 41 4.46 -9.09 -7.48
C GLY A 41 5.23 -8.42 -6.33
N SER A 42 5.82 -7.23 -6.52
CA SER A 42 6.86 -6.73 -5.60
C SER A 42 6.45 -5.60 -4.66
N GLY A 43 5.44 -4.80 -5.02
CA GLY A 43 5.12 -3.56 -4.30
C GLY A 43 6.21 -2.48 -4.38
N VAL A 44 7.17 -2.60 -5.31
CA VAL A 44 8.24 -1.63 -5.54
C VAL A 44 7.91 -0.81 -6.80
N LEU A 45 8.14 0.50 -6.73
CA LEU A 45 7.98 1.40 -7.88
C LEU A 45 8.88 0.96 -9.05
N GLU A 46 8.38 1.06 -10.27
CA GLU A 46 9.17 0.73 -11.46
C GLU A 46 10.28 1.74 -11.77
N VAL A 47 11.29 1.21 -12.47
CA VAL A 47 12.51 1.90 -12.87
C VAL A 47 12.62 1.80 -14.39
N GLY A 48 12.84 2.94 -15.06
CA GLY A 48 13.05 2.99 -16.50
C GLY A 48 14.45 2.53 -16.92
N ASP A 49 14.66 2.42 -18.23
CA ASP A 49 15.91 1.94 -18.83
C ASP A 49 17.12 2.86 -18.53
N ASP A 50 16.87 4.12 -18.17
CA ASP A 50 17.87 5.11 -17.74
C ASP A 50 18.29 4.94 -16.27
N GLY A 51 17.72 3.98 -15.55
CA GLY A 51 17.96 3.73 -14.14
C GLY A 51 17.22 4.67 -13.18
N ASN A 52 16.39 5.59 -13.69
CA ASN A 52 15.55 6.47 -12.87
C ASN A 52 14.18 5.87 -12.62
N CYS A 53 13.45 6.34 -11.60
CA CYS A 53 12.06 5.92 -11.42
C CYS A 53 11.15 6.45 -12.53
N VAL A 54 10.05 5.74 -12.82
CA VAL A 54 9.09 6.10 -13.89
C VAL A 54 8.50 7.53 -13.81
N PHE A 55 8.56 8.17 -12.64
CA PHE A 55 8.08 9.54 -12.41
C PHE A 55 9.18 10.62 -12.51
N HIS A 56 10.43 10.24 -12.77
CA HIS A 56 11.54 11.17 -12.99
C HIS A 56 11.36 11.97 -14.28
N ARG A 57 11.64 13.27 -14.24
CA ARG A 57 11.65 14.18 -15.39
C ARG A 57 12.89 15.08 -15.29
N THR A 58 13.39 15.58 -16.42
CA THR A 58 14.63 16.39 -16.47
C THR A 58 14.55 17.67 -15.61
N ASP A 59 13.35 18.20 -15.41
CA ASP A 59 13.02 19.40 -14.64
C ASP A 59 12.42 19.12 -13.25
N GLY A 60 12.17 17.86 -12.87
CA GLY A 60 11.57 17.53 -11.58
C GLY A 60 11.06 16.10 -11.43
N CYS A 61 9.91 15.95 -10.75
CA CYS A 61 9.20 14.68 -10.61
C CYS A 61 7.71 14.93 -10.82
N GLU A 62 7.09 14.08 -11.65
CA GLU A 62 5.69 14.17 -12.06
C GLU A 62 4.70 14.13 -10.88
N LEU A 63 5.08 13.48 -9.78
CA LEU A 63 4.23 13.39 -8.58
C LEU A 63 4.17 14.66 -7.73
N ASP A 64 5.12 15.59 -7.90
CA ASP A 64 5.45 16.72 -7.03
C ASP A 64 5.06 16.60 -5.55
N THR A 65 3.84 16.96 -5.14
CA THR A 65 3.35 16.90 -3.75
C THR A 65 2.94 15.51 -3.25
N GLU A 66 2.85 14.50 -4.13
CA GLU A 66 2.41 13.12 -3.86
C GLU A 66 3.56 12.08 -3.84
N ARG A 67 4.81 12.54 -3.80
CA ARG A 67 6.01 11.69 -3.67
C ARG A 67 5.89 10.65 -2.53
N PRO A 68 6.41 9.42 -2.71
CA PRO A 68 6.62 8.45 -1.62
C PRO A 68 7.49 9.01 -0.49
N MET A 69 7.43 8.42 0.71
CA MET A 69 8.22 8.87 1.88
C MET A 69 9.73 8.88 1.56
N SER A 70 10.21 7.84 0.87
CA SER A 70 11.60 7.70 0.43
C SER A 70 12.09 8.82 -0.50
N CYS A 71 11.18 9.60 -1.07
CA CYS A 71 11.45 10.68 -2.03
C CYS A 71 11.09 12.08 -1.48
N ARG A 72 10.58 12.17 -0.24
CA ARG A 72 10.30 13.45 0.43
C ARG A 72 11.54 13.96 1.16
N ASN A 73 11.65 15.27 1.25
CA ASN A 73 12.67 15.93 2.06
C ASN A 73 11.96 16.54 3.27
N PHE A 74 12.32 16.12 4.49
CA PHE A 74 11.67 16.54 5.75
C PHE A 74 11.80 18.05 6.07
N ALA A 75 12.41 18.83 5.17
CA ALA A 75 12.47 20.29 5.22
C ALA A 75 11.29 21.01 4.52
N ASP A 76 10.39 20.28 3.84
CA ASP A 76 9.21 20.89 3.21
C ASP A 76 8.14 21.26 4.27
N PRO A 77 7.69 22.53 4.37
CA PRO A 77 6.65 22.94 5.32
C PRO A 77 5.28 22.27 5.12
N LEU A 78 5.00 21.73 3.93
CA LEU A 78 3.80 20.94 3.65
C LEU A 78 3.94 19.50 4.18
N ASP A 79 5.16 19.03 4.37
CA ASP A 79 5.48 17.73 4.98
C ASP A 79 5.56 17.81 6.51
N GLY A 80 4.45 18.25 7.12
CA GLY A 80 4.15 17.99 8.52
C GLY A 80 4.10 16.48 8.75
N ALA A 81 5.25 15.88 9.05
CA ALA A 81 5.51 14.44 8.92
C ALA A 81 4.56 13.53 9.70
N GLY A 82 3.85 14.06 10.70
CA GLY A 82 2.90 13.35 11.56
C GLY A 82 1.92 12.45 10.80
N ARG A 83 1.13 12.97 9.85
CA ARG A 83 0.09 12.15 9.18
C ARG A 83 0.68 11.05 8.31
N PHE A 84 1.73 11.33 7.53
CA PHE A 84 2.38 10.33 6.69
C PHE A 84 3.01 9.23 7.55
N VAL A 85 3.81 9.62 8.55
CA VAL A 85 4.47 8.68 9.47
C VAL A 85 3.43 7.83 10.21
N GLU A 86 2.30 8.40 10.60
CA GLU A 86 1.23 7.67 11.27
C GLU A 86 0.56 6.64 10.36
N ARG A 87 0.12 7.02 9.14
CA ARG A 87 -0.44 6.04 8.18
C ARG A 87 0.58 4.93 7.86
N ALA A 88 1.85 5.29 7.64
CA ALA A 88 2.91 4.31 7.40
C ALA A 88 3.14 3.38 8.61
N ARG A 89 3.03 3.87 9.85
CA ARG A 89 3.08 3.05 11.07
C ARG A 89 1.92 2.06 11.14
N GLN A 90 0.70 2.50 10.85
CA GLN A 90 -0.52 1.68 10.86
C GLN A 90 -0.38 0.50 9.88
N TYR A 91 -0.04 0.77 8.61
CA TYR A 91 0.20 -0.29 7.62
C TYR A 91 1.36 -1.22 8.03
N ARG A 92 2.47 -0.69 8.55
CA ARG A 92 3.60 -1.52 9.00
C ARG A 92 3.30 -2.32 10.25
N ALA A 93 2.32 -1.95 11.07
CA ALA A 93 1.86 -2.77 12.20
C ALA A 93 1.08 -3.99 11.68
N ILE A 94 0.09 -3.76 10.81
CA ILE A 94 -0.73 -4.81 10.19
C ILE A 94 0.14 -5.81 9.42
N LEU A 95 1.03 -5.33 8.55
CA LEU A 95 1.96 -6.17 7.78
C LEU A 95 2.92 -6.99 8.65
N ARG A 96 3.24 -6.53 9.86
CA ARG A 96 4.04 -7.30 10.82
C ARG A 96 3.21 -8.36 11.54
N ALA A 97 1.98 -8.05 11.92
CA ALA A 97 1.06 -9.00 12.52
C ALA A 97 0.79 -10.20 11.60
N TRP A 98 0.47 -9.98 10.32
CA TRP A 98 0.29 -11.09 9.37
C TRP A 98 1.54 -11.95 9.16
N ARG A 99 2.74 -11.35 9.12
CA ARG A 99 3.99 -12.12 9.01
C ARG A 99 4.15 -13.04 10.22
N ALA A 100 3.93 -12.53 11.43
CA ALA A 100 3.99 -13.33 12.66
C ALA A 100 2.97 -14.48 12.67
N THR A 101 1.73 -14.23 12.21
CA THR A 101 0.71 -15.30 12.06
C THR A 101 1.21 -16.39 11.11
N ARG A 102 1.71 -16.03 9.93
CA ARG A 102 2.21 -17.00 8.93
C ARG A 102 3.46 -17.76 9.39
N GLU A 103 4.35 -17.11 10.12
CA GLU A 103 5.54 -17.74 10.71
C GLU A 103 5.15 -18.75 11.80
N ALA A 104 4.12 -18.45 12.60
CA ALA A 104 3.55 -19.38 13.58
C ALA A 104 2.85 -20.57 12.91
N GLU A 105 2.06 -20.34 11.86
CA GLU A 105 1.41 -21.40 11.07
C GLU A 105 2.43 -22.33 10.38
N ALA A 106 3.46 -21.77 9.74
CA ALA A 106 4.52 -22.55 9.10
C ALA A 106 5.32 -23.39 10.11
N SER A 107 5.42 -22.91 11.36
CA SER A 107 6.10 -23.60 12.46
C SER A 107 5.24 -24.69 13.14
N ALA A 108 3.93 -24.76 12.86
CA ALA A 108 3.00 -25.69 13.50
C ALA A 108 2.98 -27.11 12.90
N GLY A 109 3.60 -27.31 11.72
CA GLY A 109 3.77 -28.62 11.08
C GLY A 109 2.51 -29.19 10.39
N PRO A 110 2.68 -30.15 9.45
CA PRO A 110 1.58 -30.68 8.64
C PRO A 110 0.65 -31.69 9.36
N ASP A 111 1.03 -32.21 10.53
CA ASP A 111 0.40 -33.37 11.16
C ASP A 111 -0.76 -33.04 12.13
N SER A 112 -1.50 -31.94 11.91
CA SER A 112 -2.70 -31.59 12.69
C SER A 112 -4.00 -31.60 11.87
N PHE A 113 -4.45 -32.83 11.53
CA PHE A 113 -5.81 -33.15 11.07
C PHE A 113 -6.49 -33.97 12.20
N LEU A 114 -7.72 -33.77 12.67
CA LEU A 114 -8.90 -33.00 12.23
C LEU A 114 -9.49 -32.26 13.48
N SER A 115 -10.43 -31.31 13.39
CA SER A 115 -11.19 -30.76 12.25
C SER A 115 -11.46 -29.26 12.47
N ALA A 116 -11.29 -28.46 11.41
CA ALA A 116 -11.66 -27.03 11.37
C ALA A 116 -12.09 -26.60 9.95
N GLY A 117 -12.79 -27.49 9.23
CA GLY A 117 -13.05 -27.40 7.78
C GLY A 117 -13.84 -26.19 7.28
N GLU A 118 -14.32 -25.33 8.18
CA GLU A 118 -15.06 -24.11 7.86
C GLU A 118 -14.54 -22.83 8.53
N LEU A 119 -13.55 -22.92 9.43
CA LEU A 119 -13.24 -21.86 10.40
C LEU A 119 -11.85 -21.23 10.28
N ARG A 120 -11.07 -21.52 9.22
CA ARG A 120 -9.75 -20.92 8.96
C ARG A 120 -9.49 -20.56 7.49
N ARG A 121 -10.50 -20.02 6.79
CA ARG A 121 -10.37 -19.56 5.38
C ARG A 121 -9.91 -18.10 5.22
N HIS A 122 -9.52 -17.40 6.28
CA HIS A 122 -9.25 -15.95 6.23
C HIS A 122 -7.93 -15.45 6.85
N ALA A 123 -6.92 -16.30 7.07
CA ALA A 123 -5.53 -15.88 7.30
C ALA A 123 -4.84 -15.45 5.97
N ALA A 124 -5.49 -14.54 5.25
CA ALA A 124 -5.50 -14.43 3.79
C ALA A 124 -4.13 -14.52 3.06
N PRO A 125 -3.79 -15.67 2.45
CA PRO A 125 -2.78 -15.73 1.38
C PRO A 125 -3.21 -14.98 0.11
N GLU A 126 -4.51 -14.73 -0.10
CA GLU A 126 -5.01 -14.00 -1.30
C GLU A 126 -4.63 -12.50 -1.34
N LEU A 127 -4.26 -11.86 -0.22
CA LEU A 127 -4.09 -10.40 -0.18
C LEU A 127 -2.86 -9.87 -0.94
N GLY A 128 -1.95 -10.76 -1.40
CA GLY A 128 -0.84 -10.52 -2.34
C GLY A 128 -0.45 -9.07 -2.62
N MET A 129 -0.72 -8.60 -3.85
CA MET A 129 -0.71 -7.17 -4.20
C MET A 129 -2.07 -6.49 -3.96
N TRP A 130 -3.13 -7.24 -3.65
CA TRP A 130 -4.50 -6.75 -3.46
C TRP A 130 -4.58 -5.69 -2.35
N ILE A 131 -3.79 -5.83 -1.28
CA ILE A 131 -3.64 -4.81 -0.22
C ILE A 131 -3.22 -3.41 -0.75
N LEU A 132 -2.57 -3.33 -1.92
CA LEU A 132 -2.20 -2.05 -2.52
C LEU A 132 -3.39 -1.38 -3.23
N ASP A 133 -4.41 -2.14 -3.64
CA ASP A 133 -5.56 -1.64 -4.40
C ASP A 133 -6.68 -1.13 -3.48
N VAL A 134 -6.38 0.01 -2.86
CA VAL A 134 -7.25 0.68 -1.87
C VAL A 134 -8.66 0.92 -2.40
N ASP A 135 -8.80 1.40 -3.65
CA ASP A 135 -10.10 1.72 -4.22
C ASP A 135 -10.99 0.48 -4.38
N SER A 136 -10.44 -0.66 -4.81
CA SER A 136 -11.18 -1.93 -4.93
C SER A 136 -11.64 -2.45 -3.56
N MET A 137 -10.74 -2.54 -2.58
CA MET A 137 -11.09 -3.01 -1.23
C MET A 137 -12.09 -2.09 -0.51
N VAL A 138 -12.01 -0.77 -0.73
CA VAL A 138 -12.97 0.20 -0.18
C VAL A 138 -14.32 0.10 -0.90
N ALA A 139 -14.34 -0.09 -2.22
CA ALA A 139 -15.57 -0.29 -2.99
C ALA A 139 -16.35 -1.52 -2.50
N GLU A 140 -15.67 -2.66 -2.34
CA GLU A 140 -16.25 -3.88 -1.78
C GLU A 140 -16.84 -3.67 -0.38
N ARG A 141 -16.08 -3.00 0.52
CA ARG A 141 -16.53 -2.73 1.89
C ARG A 141 -17.71 -1.76 1.95
N CYS A 142 -17.74 -0.75 1.08
CA CYS A 142 -18.85 0.18 0.96
C CYS A 142 -20.10 -0.50 0.41
N GLN A 143 -19.95 -1.30 -0.65
CA GLN A 143 -21.05 -2.09 -1.23
C GLN A 143 -21.67 -3.06 -0.22
N ALA A 144 -20.84 -3.81 0.52
CA ALA A 144 -21.29 -4.74 1.55
C ALA A 144 -22.06 -4.07 2.71
N ARG A 145 -21.87 -2.76 2.91
CA ARG A 145 -22.55 -1.95 3.94
C ARG A 145 -23.67 -1.07 3.39
N GLY A 146 -23.91 -1.05 2.08
CA GLY A 146 -24.87 -0.13 1.45
C GLY A 146 -24.48 1.35 1.56
N MET A 147 -23.19 1.65 1.69
CA MET A 147 -22.66 3.02 1.86
C MET A 147 -22.08 3.55 0.53
N PRO A 148 -22.10 4.88 0.30
CA PRO A 148 -21.36 5.49 -0.80
C PRO A 148 -19.85 5.40 -0.56
N ILE A 149 -19.06 5.32 -1.65
CA ILE A 149 -17.60 5.38 -1.60
C ILE A 149 -17.16 6.81 -1.24
N PRO A 150 -16.30 7.03 -0.21
CA PRO A 150 -15.84 8.36 0.15
C PRO A 150 -15.01 9.03 -0.94
N ARG A 151 -15.20 10.35 -1.11
CA ARG A 151 -14.38 11.14 -2.05
C ARG A 151 -13.01 11.48 -1.47
N ASP A 152 -12.93 11.77 -0.17
CA ASP A 152 -11.67 12.08 0.49
C ASP A 152 -10.75 10.85 0.57
N LEU A 153 -9.44 11.09 0.55
CA LEU A 153 -8.44 10.02 0.61
C LEU A 153 -8.33 9.42 2.01
N GLU A 154 -8.37 10.24 3.07
CA GLU A 154 -8.20 9.76 4.44
C GLU A 154 -9.38 8.88 4.86
N ASP A 155 -10.60 9.27 4.50
CA ASP A 155 -11.81 8.46 4.71
C ASP A 155 -11.69 7.07 4.05
N ARG A 156 -11.19 7.00 2.81
CA ARG A 156 -10.93 5.71 2.13
C ARG A 156 -9.86 4.90 2.86
N ILE A 157 -8.79 5.55 3.31
CA ILE A 157 -7.68 4.90 4.02
C ILE A 157 -8.14 4.37 5.40
N ASP A 158 -9.04 5.06 6.09
CA ASP A 158 -9.62 4.57 7.34
C ASP A 158 -10.51 3.34 7.12
N ILE A 159 -11.37 3.33 6.09
CA ILE A 159 -12.11 2.12 5.69
C ILE A 159 -11.16 0.99 5.31
N HIS A 160 -10.12 1.27 4.54
CA HIS A 160 -9.13 0.27 4.14
C HIS A 160 -8.43 -0.35 5.35
N LEU A 161 -7.91 0.47 6.26
CA LEU A 161 -7.28 0.02 7.50
C LEU A 161 -8.25 -0.71 8.44
N GLU A 162 -9.55 -0.44 8.37
CA GLU A 162 -10.57 -1.26 9.03
C GLU A 162 -10.65 -2.66 8.39
N VAL A 163 -10.78 -2.76 7.06
CA VAL A 163 -10.83 -4.06 6.34
C VAL A 163 -9.60 -4.92 6.66
N LEU A 164 -8.39 -4.36 6.61
CA LEU A 164 -7.17 -5.10 6.92
C LEU A 164 -7.09 -5.55 8.40
N ARG A 165 -7.67 -4.78 9.33
CA ARG A 165 -7.73 -5.15 10.76
C ARG A 165 -8.78 -6.22 11.03
N SER A 166 -9.96 -6.14 10.42
CA SER A 166 -10.95 -7.23 10.50
C SER A 166 -10.42 -8.54 9.91
N ALA A 167 -9.51 -8.49 8.93
CA ALA A 167 -8.81 -9.67 8.40
C ALA A 167 -7.65 -10.19 9.29
N LEU A 168 -7.29 -9.48 10.37
CA LEU A 168 -6.39 -9.94 11.43
C LEU A 168 -7.14 -10.54 12.63
N GLU A 169 -8.38 -10.11 12.86
CA GLU A 169 -9.21 -10.43 14.02
C GLU A 169 -10.14 -11.64 13.80
N GLY A 170 -10.03 -12.31 12.63
CA GLY A 170 -10.88 -13.43 12.20
C GLY A 170 -10.59 -14.78 12.84
#